data_AF-A0A9N9GNC9-F1
#
_entry.id   AF-A0A9N9GNC9-F1
#
_cell.length_a   1.000
_cell.length_b   1.000
_cell.length_c   1.000
_cell.angle_alpha   90.00
_cell.angle_beta   90.00
_cell.angle_gamma   90.00
#
_symmetry.space_group_name_H-M   'P 1'
#
loop_
_entity.id
_entity.type
_entity.pdbx_description
1 polymer ?
#
loop_
_entity_poly.entity_id
_entity_poly.type
_entity_poly.pdbx_seq_one_letter_code
_entity_poly.pdbx_strand_id
1 'polypeptide(L)'
;MGSKSKISELSSAFRPNAPDDKTFQAVFRANNYYSKKDYESAIESKKTSEFAALVFSNRSASFFQRKKWKDAVKDAEQVIRIRPEWPKGYFRKAEALMQLEKYEEALDCYQKALILKDNKSMGLTIHSLVPGRDICIPKNSIANKIQNKIFDFAVKMKNLIYVIVDNDTKECIVVDACWDVDGIIKFIKDRHLKLVGAIVTHHHFDHVGGKPPPPFNQLPIKVSGLCDLLKRFPKLKAYIHPLDIPYVLKANPELSDLFTSIPLSKLKIRNRQLHFCNANFISLIINSTFNSSSALSNTNPSRIIPTPHNFTLSLGNFTLLRFLHTPGHTEGSQSILVNETRLFTGDTLMCGCVGRLDLPGGDSKQMKKTLRKRLGGLDNKIVVYPGHDYGGDWTTIGIEKKKGVIGKIKRK
;
A
#
# COMPACT_ATOMS: atom_id res chain seq x y z
N MET A 1 -14.68 8.70 -29.30
CA MET A 1 -13.46 8.63 -30.15
C MET A 1 -12.14 8.71 -29.36
N GLY A 2 -12.04 9.41 -28.21
CA GLY A 2 -10.75 9.62 -27.54
C GLY A 2 -10.16 8.48 -26.70
N SER A 3 -10.94 7.49 -26.24
CA SER A 3 -10.41 6.31 -25.52
C SER A 3 -9.84 5.26 -26.48
N LYS A 4 -10.56 4.98 -27.59
CA LYS A 4 -10.15 4.02 -28.62
C LYS A 4 -8.79 4.34 -29.25
N SER A 5 -8.49 5.62 -29.54
CA SER A 5 -7.19 6.03 -30.09
C SER A 5 -6.02 5.94 -29.08
N LYS A 6 -6.25 6.24 -27.81
CA LYS A 6 -5.24 6.05 -26.76
C LYS A 6 -4.89 4.58 -26.55
N ILE A 7 -5.87 3.70 -26.69
CA ILE A 7 -5.68 2.27 -26.48
C ILE A 7 -4.79 1.65 -27.55
N SER A 8 -4.86 2.09 -28.82
CA SER A 8 -3.98 1.58 -29.87
C SER A 8 -2.50 1.84 -29.59
N GLU A 9 -2.16 3.01 -29.05
CA GLU A 9 -0.80 3.34 -28.63
C GLU A 9 -0.34 2.44 -27.47
N LEU A 10 -1.16 2.31 -26.41
CA LEU A 10 -0.81 1.55 -25.20
C LEU A 10 -0.69 0.03 -25.46
N SER A 11 -1.53 -0.51 -26.34
CA SER A 11 -1.52 -1.92 -26.72
C SER A 11 -0.18 -2.32 -27.38
N SER A 12 0.35 -1.45 -28.24
CA SER A 12 1.61 -1.73 -28.97
C SER A 12 2.83 -1.87 -28.05
N ALA A 13 2.85 -1.16 -26.91
CA ALA A 13 3.95 -1.12 -25.95
C ALA A 13 4.08 -2.39 -25.07
N PHE A 14 3.11 -3.31 -25.13
CA PHE A 14 3.02 -4.46 -24.24
C PHE A 14 3.41 -5.81 -24.87
N ARG A 15 3.99 -5.85 -26.09
CA ARG A 15 4.45 -7.13 -26.67
C ARG A 15 5.36 -7.89 -25.67
N PRO A 16 4.96 -9.10 -25.22
CA PRO A 16 5.66 -9.77 -24.14
C PRO A 16 6.99 -10.35 -24.65
N ASN A 17 8.10 -10.00 -23.98
CA ASN A 17 9.30 -10.81 -24.03
C ASN A 17 9.09 -12.04 -23.11
N ALA A 18 9.42 -13.22 -23.61
CA ALA A 18 9.32 -14.48 -22.87
C ALA A 18 10.29 -14.47 -21.67
N PRO A 19 9.91 -14.91 -20.46
CA PRO A 19 10.82 -14.93 -19.31
C PRO A 19 11.41 -16.32 -18.99
N ASP A 20 12.61 -16.27 -18.40
CA ASP A 20 13.62 -17.33 -18.25
C ASP A 20 13.36 -18.47 -17.20
N ASP A 21 14.14 -19.51 -17.45
CA ASP A 21 14.63 -20.76 -16.80
C ASP A 21 14.04 -21.46 -15.55
N LYS A 22 13.03 -20.93 -14.85
CA LYS A 22 12.14 -21.77 -14.00
C LYS A 22 10.70 -21.72 -14.48
N THR A 23 10.37 -20.59 -15.07
CA THR A 23 9.20 -20.36 -15.91
C THR A 23 9.19 -21.33 -17.07
N PHE A 24 10.34 -21.78 -17.59
CA PHE A 24 10.43 -22.65 -18.77
C PHE A 24 9.69 -23.99 -18.60
N GLN A 25 9.87 -24.74 -17.50
CA GLN A 25 9.15 -26.01 -17.33
C GLN A 25 7.65 -25.83 -17.03
N ALA A 26 7.29 -24.80 -16.28
CA ALA A 26 5.90 -24.44 -16.02
C ALA A 26 5.20 -23.97 -17.31
N VAL A 27 5.89 -23.17 -18.14
CA VAL A 27 5.47 -22.75 -19.48
C VAL A 27 5.42 -23.92 -20.43
N PHE A 28 6.38 -24.83 -20.42
CA PHE A 28 6.36 -26.02 -21.26
C PHE A 28 5.16 -26.91 -20.94
N ARG A 29 4.89 -27.18 -19.66
CA ARG A 29 3.69 -27.94 -19.24
C ARG A 29 2.40 -27.20 -19.59
N ALA A 30 2.30 -25.89 -19.29
CA ALA A 30 1.13 -25.09 -19.63
C ALA A 30 0.92 -24.96 -21.15
N ASN A 31 2.00 -24.91 -21.93
CA ASN A 31 1.96 -24.89 -23.38
C ASN A 31 1.57 -26.26 -23.95
N ASN A 32 1.95 -27.36 -23.30
CA ASN A 32 1.52 -28.71 -23.66
C ASN A 32 0.01 -28.89 -23.42
N TYR A 33 -0.51 -28.41 -22.29
CA TYR A 33 -1.96 -28.36 -22.06
C TYR A 33 -2.67 -27.43 -23.06
N TYR A 34 -2.09 -26.26 -23.36
CA TYR A 34 -2.59 -25.36 -24.39
C TYR A 34 -2.67 -26.02 -25.77
N SER A 35 -1.63 -26.74 -26.19
CA SER A 35 -1.64 -27.48 -27.47
C SER A 35 -2.69 -28.58 -27.51
N LYS A 36 -2.98 -29.21 -26.36
CA LYS A 36 -4.01 -30.24 -26.22
C LYS A 36 -5.43 -29.68 -26.03
N LYS A 37 -5.57 -28.36 -25.84
CA LYS A 37 -6.83 -27.68 -25.45
C LYS A 37 -7.47 -28.23 -24.16
N ASP A 38 -6.71 -28.96 -23.36
CA ASP A 38 -7.15 -29.60 -22.11
C ASP A 38 -6.82 -28.71 -20.92
N TYR A 39 -7.56 -27.61 -20.79
CA TYR A 39 -7.30 -26.61 -19.77
C TYR A 39 -7.89 -26.97 -18.40
N GLU A 40 -8.90 -27.81 -18.36
CA GLU A 40 -9.58 -28.20 -17.11
C GLU A 40 -8.70 -29.13 -16.29
N SER A 41 -8.13 -30.18 -16.89
CA SER A 41 -7.20 -31.09 -16.23
C SER A 41 -5.92 -30.37 -15.75
N ALA A 42 -5.49 -29.34 -16.47
CA ALA A 42 -4.33 -28.52 -16.10
C ALA A 42 -4.55 -27.73 -14.81
N ILE A 43 -5.77 -27.23 -14.58
CA ILE A 43 -6.15 -26.44 -13.39
C ILE A 43 -6.25 -27.34 -12.16
N GLU A 44 -6.74 -28.57 -12.32
CA GLU A 44 -6.92 -29.53 -11.23
C GLU A 44 -5.58 -30.13 -10.73
N SER A 45 -4.55 -30.17 -11.60
CA SER A 45 -3.19 -30.59 -11.23
C SER A 45 -2.47 -29.50 -10.39
N LYS A 46 -2.53 -29.57 -9.06
CA LYS A 46 -1.98 -28.55 -8.14
C LYS A 46 -0.43 -28.49 -8.06
N LYS A 47 0.14 -27.29 -7.81
CA LYS A 47 0.89 -26.97 -6.54
C LYS A 47 1.50 -25.56 -6.33
N THR A 48 1.50 -24.62 -7.28
CA THR A 48 1.85 -23.21 -6.99
C THR A 48 0.82 -22.24 -7.55
N SER A 49 0.57 -21.14 -6.83
CA SER A 49 -0.25 -20.02 -7.31
C SER A 49 0.24 -19.54 -8.68
N GLU A 50 1.56 -19.53 -8.91
CA GLU A 50 2.13 -19.03 -10.15
C GLU A 50 1.79 -19.87 -11.40
N PHE A 51 1.78 -21.21 -11.28
CA PHE A 51 1.40 -22.08 -12.40
C PHE A 51 -0.09 -21.92 -12.76
N ALA A 52 -0.95 -21.82 -11.76
CA ALA A 52 -2.39 -21.60 -11.98
C ALA A 52 -2.64 -20.29 -12.75
N ALA A 53 -1.98 -19.19 -12.36
CA ALA A 53 -2.09 -17.91 -13.06
C ALA A 53 -1.66 -18.01 -14.53
N LEU A 54 -0.60 -18.78 -14.82
CA LEU A 54 -0.15 -19.02 -16.19
C LEU A 54 -1.19 -19.79 -17.03
N VAL A 55 -1.78 -20.85 -16.46
CA VAL A 55 -2.82 -21.64 -17.13
C VAL A 55 -4.05 -20.78 -17.44
N PHE A 56 -4.55 -20.00 -16.47
CA PHE A 56 -5.64 -19.04 -16.70
C PHE A 56 -5.28 -18.00 -17.78
N SER A 57 -4.04 -17.50 -17.80
CA SER A 57 -3.59 -16.54 -18.83
C SER A 57 -3.61 -17.14 -20.24
N ASN A 58 -3.21 -18.40 -20.37
CA ASN A 58 -3.23 -19.12 -21.65
C ASN A 58 -4.67 -19.44 -22.08
N ARG A 59 -5.51 -19.93 -21.17
CA ARG A 59 -6.93 -20.21 -21.45
C ARG A 59 -7.72 -18.94 -21.81
N SER A 60 -7.44 -17.83 -21.15
CA SER A 60 -7.96 -16.50 -21.50
C SER A 60 -7.63 -16.14 -22.96
N ALA A 61 -6.37 -16.34 -23.39
CA ALA A 61 -5.95 -16.10 -24.77
C ALA A 61 -6.68 -17.01 -25.77
N SER A 62 -6.90 -18.28 -25.42
CA SER A 62 -7.67 -19.21 -26.26
C SER A 62 -9.14 -18.82 -26.38
N PHE A 63 -9.77 -18.40 -25.28
CA PHE A 63 -11.13 -17.86 -25.31
C PHE A 63 -11.22 -16.61 -26.16
N PHE A 64 -10.23 -15.72 -26.07
CA PHE A 64 -10.12 -14.54 -26.93
C PHE A 64 -10.06 -14.95 -28.41
N GLN A 65 -9.15 -15.83 -28.83
CA GLN A 65 -9.08 -16.28 -30.22
C GLN A 65 -10.38 -16.93 -30.72
N ARG A 66 -11.14 -17.57 -29.84
CA ARG A 66 -12.45 -18.18 -30.12
C ARG A 66 -13.62 -17.19 -30.04
N LYS A 67 -13.36 -15.89 -29.90
CA LYS A 67 -14.36 -14.82 -29.73
C LYS A 67 -15.25 -14.98 -28.49
N LYS A 68 -14.84 -15.78 -27.51
CA LYS A 68 -15.51 -15.97 -26.22
C LYS A 68 -15.01 -14.92 -25.22
N TRP A 69 -15.24 -13.64 -25.52
CA TRP A 69 -14.62 -12.52 -24.80
C TRP A 69 -14.96 -12.47 -23.31
N LYS A 70 -16.22 -12.80 -22.94
CA LYS A 70 -16.65 -12.82 -21.53
C LYS A 70 -15.88 -13.85 -20.71
N ASP A 71 -15.62 -15.03 -21.27
CA ASP A 71 -14.85 -16.08 -20.59
C ASP A 71 -13.37 -15.74 -20.55
N ALA A 72 -12.85 -15.07 -21.59
CA ALA A 72 -11.50 -14.52 -21.58
C ALA A 72 -11.29 -13.50 -20.44
N VAL A 73 -12.27 -12.62 -20.19
CA VAL A 73 -12.26 -11.68 -19.05
C VAL A 73 -12.24 -12.43 -17.72
N LYS A 74 -13.15 -13.40 -17.53
CA LYS A 74 -13.21 -14.19 -16.28
C LYS A 74 -11.88 -14.86 -15.94
N ASP A 75 -11.23 -15.46 -16.94
CA ASP A 75 -9.92 -16.08 -16.74
C ASP A 75 -8.83 -15.05 -16.45
N ALA A 76 -8.83 -13.92 -17.17
CA ALA A 76 -7.88 -12.84 -16.89
C ALA A 76 -8.02 -12.28 -15.46
N GLU A 77 -9.24 -12.24 -14.92
CA GLU A 77 -9.49 -11.88 -13.52
C GLU A 77 -8.93 -12.91 -12.54
N GLN A 78 -8.93 -14.20 -12.87
CA GLN A 78 -8.23 -15.20 -12.07
C GLN A 78 -6.72 -14.98 -12.10
N VAL A 79 -6.14 -14.61 -13.25
CA VAL A 79 -4.72 -14.24 -13.33
C VAL A 79 -4.41 -13.09 -12.37
N ILE A 80 -5.19 -12.02 -12.41
CA ILE A 80 -5.00 -10.83 -11.55
C ILE A 80 -5.18 -11.18 -10.07
N ARG A 81 -6.16 -12.02 -9.73
CA ARG A 81 -6.39 -12.47 -8.35
C ARG A 81 -5.19 -13.23 -7.80
N ILE A 82 -4.57 -14.07 -8.63
CA ILE A 82 -3.49 -14.96 -8.19
C ILE A 82 -2.12 -14.26 -8.23
N ARG A 83 -1.91 -13.39 -9.23
CA ARG A 83 -0.69 -12.61 -9.48
C ARG A 83 -1.00 -11.15 -9.84
N PRO A 84 -1.43 -10.33 -8.87
CA PRO A 84 -1.79 -8.93 -9.11
C PRO A 84 -0.58 -8.08 -9.54
N GLU A 85 0.64 -8.54 -9.32
CA GLU A 85 1.86 -7.88 -9.79
C GLU A 85 2.21 -8.24 -11.24
N TRP A 86 1.55 -9.22 -11.85
CA TRP A 86 1.88 -9.70 -13.19
C TRP A 86 1.13 -8.93 -14.27
N PRO A 87 1.80 -8.09 -15.09
CA PRO A 87 1.13 -7.20 -16.03
C PRO A 87 0.27 -7.92 -17.07
N LYS A 88 0.60 -9.20 -17.37
CA LYS A 88 -0.07 -9.99 -18.41
C LYS A 88 -1.55 -10.24 -18.10
N GLY A 89 -1.93 -10.37 -16.83
CA GLY A 89 -3.34 -10.57 -16.44
C GLY A 89 -4.20 -9.36 -16.83
N TYR A 90 -3.74 -8.16 -16.50
CA TYR A 90 -4.40 -6.91 -16.88
C TYR A 90 -4.47 -6.71 -18.39
N PHE A 91 -3.39 -7.00 -19.11
CA PHE A 91 -3.39 -6.92 -20.57
C PHE A 91 -4.41 -7.87 -21.20
N ARG A 92 -4.47 -9.15 -20.77
CA ARG A 92 -5.47 -10.11 -21.25
C ARG A 92 -6.90 -9.63 -21.01
N LYS A 93 -7.16 -9.07 -19.82
CA LYS A 93 -8.46 -8.48 -19.48
C LYS A 93 -8.77 -7.30 -20.40
N ALA A 94 -7.80 -6.42 -20.63
CA ALA A 94 -7.95 -5.25 -21.49
C ALA A 94 -8.26 -5.61 -22.95
N GLU A 95 -7.56 -6.59 -23.54
CA GLU A 95 -7.83 -7.09 -24.89
C GLU A 95 -9.28 -7.57 -25.02
N ALA A 96 -9.73 -8.41 -24.09
CA ALA A 96 -11.09 -8.96 -24.12
C ALA A 96 -12.16 -7.87 -23.89
N LEU A 97 -11.91 -6.90 -22.99
CA LEU A 97 -12.79 -5.76 -22.76
C LEU A 97 -12.91 -4.85 -23.99
N MET A 98 -11.83 -4.70 -24.77
CA MET A 98 -11.87 -3.96 -26.03
C MET A 98 -12.87 -4.55 -27.04
N GLN A 99 -12.90 -5.88 -27.14
CA GLN A 99 -13.84 -6.57 -28.03
C GLN A 99 -15.28 -6.53 -27.51
N LEU A 100 -15.45 -6.30 -26.21
CA LEU A 100 -16.75 -6.06 -25.56
C LEU A 100 -17.14 -4.57 -25.55
N GLU A 101 -16.37 -3.70 -26.21
CA GLU A 101 -16.58 -2.24 -26.26
C GLU A 101 -16.58 -1.53 -24.89
N LYS A 102 -16.02 -2.19 -23.87
CA LYS A 102 -15.85 -1.65 -22.51
C LYS A 102 -14.57 -0.83 -22.40
N TYR A 103 -14.51 0.27 -23.15
CA TYR A 103 -13.26 1.01 -23.40
C TYR A 103 -12.62 1.64 -22.15
N GLU A 104 -13.41 2.16 -21.21
CA GLU A 104 -12.87 2.79 -20.00
C GLU A 104 -12.25 1.73 -19.06
N GLU A 105 -12.91 0.59 -18.87
CA GLU A 105 -12.37 -0.55 -18.10
C GLU A 105 -11.10 -1.12 -18.77
N ALA A 106 -11.08 -1.19 -20.10
CA ALA A 106 -9.90 -1.63 -20.85
C ALA A 106 -8.72 -0.66 -20.68
N LEU A 107 -8.98 0.65 -20.75
CA LEU A 107 -7.95 1.68 -20.58
C LEU A 107 -7.31 1.60 -19.19
N ASP A 108 -8.11 1.48 -18.13
CA ASP A 108 -7.62 1.29 -16.76
C ASP A 108 -6.70 0.05 -16.65
N CYS A 109 -7.12 -1.08 -17.23
CA CYS A 109 -6.31 -2.30 -17.25
C CYS A 109 -4.99 -2.11 -18.02
N TYR A 110 -4.99 -1.46 -19.18
CA TYR A 110 -3.76 -1.17 -19.92
C TYR A 110 -2.82 -0.27 -19.12
N GLN A 111 -3.34 0.77 -18.49
CA GLN A 111 -2.54 1.68 -17.67
C GLN A 111 -1.93 0.96 -16.46
N LYS A 112 -2.72 0.15 -15.75
CA LYS A 112 -2.21 -0.67 -14.64
C LYS A 112 -1.11 -1.64 -15.11
N ALA A 113 -1.29 -2.31 -16.25
CA ALA A 113 -0.27 -3.19 -16.82
C ALA A 113 1.05 -2.45 -17.09
N LEU A 114 0.98 -1.24 -17.65
CA LEU A 114 2.16 -0.42 -17.91
C LEU A 114 2.84 0.06 -16.62
N ILE A 115 2.07 0.47 -15.60
CA ILE A 115 2.60 0.85 -14.29
C ILE A 115 3.39 -0.32 -13.67
N LEU A 116 2.84 -1.54 -13.74
CA LEU A 116 3.50 -2.74 -13.21
C LEU A 116 4.74 -3.12 -14.02
N LYS A 117 4.72 -2.96 -15.35
CA LYS A 117 5.90 -3.15 -16.21
C LYS A 117 7.00 -2.14 -15.86
N ASP A 118 6.63 -0.87 -15.69
CA ASP A 118 7.53 0.23 -15.31
C ASP A 118 8.13 0.01 -13.91
N ASN A 119 7.33 -0.45 -12.93
CA ASN A 119 7.84 -0.87 -11.62
C ASN A 119 8.93 -1.92 -11.77
N LYS A 120 8.66 -2.98 -12.55
CA LYS A 120 9.61 -4.08 -12.75
C LYS A 120 10.91 -3.60 -13.40
N SER A 121 10.86 -2.69 -14.38
CA SER A 121 12.07 -2.13 -15.00
C SER A 121 12.90 -1.27 -14.05
N MET A 122 12.30 -0.70 -13.00
CA MET A 122 13.01 0.03 -11.95
C MET A 122 13.58 -0.89 -10.85
N GLY A 123 13.48 -2.22 -10.99
CA GLY A 123 13.85 -3.13 -9.91
C GLY A 123 12.91 -3.05 -8.70
N LEU A 124 11.69 -2.55 -8.89
CA LEU A 124 10.71 -2.35 -7.83
C LEU A 124 9.53 -3.31 -7.97
N THR A 125 9.08 -3.93 -6.88
CA THR A 125 7.77 -4.58 -6.81
C THR A 125 6.95 -3.95 -5.70
N ILE A 126 5.68 -3.64 -5.99
CA ILE A 126 4.73 -3.11 -5.02
C ILE A 126 3.58 -4.11 -4.93
N HIS A 127 3.40 -4.71 -3.77
CA HIS A 127 2.22 -5.52 -3.48
C HIS A 127 1.22 -4.70 -2.68
N SER A 128 -0.05 -4.76 -3.06
CA SER A 128 -1.16 -4.23 -2.27
C SER A 128 -1.88 -5.41 -1.63
N LEU A 129 -1.93 -5.46 -0.31
CA LEU A 129 -2.66 -6.44 0.47
C LEU A 129 -4.00 -5.83 0.89
N VAL A 130 -5.08 -6.56 0.63
CA VAL A 130 -6.45 -6.12 0.87
C VAL A 130 -7.13 -7.09 1.85
N PRO A 131 -7.69 -6.60 2.96
CA PRO A 131 -8.52 -7.41 3.86
C PRO A 131 -9.65 -8.12 3.12
N GLY A 132 -9.84 -9.41 3.40
CA GLY A 132 -10.82 -10.28 2.74
C GLY A 132 -10.36 -10.87 1.40
N ARG A 133 -9.25 -10.39 0.84
CA ARG A 133 -8.63 -10.94 -0.38
C ARG A 133 -7.30 -11.62 -0.10
N ASP A 134 -6.39 -10.91 0.56
CA ASP A 134 -5.00 -11.35 0.78
C ASP A 134 -4.72 -11.66 2.25
N ILE A 135 -5.30 -10.85 3.13
CA ILE A 135 -5.21 -10.94 4.59
C ILE A 135 -6.61 -10.89 5.19
N CYS A 136 -6.76 -11.15 6.49
CA CYS A 136 -8.07 -11.22 7.14
C CYS A 136 -9.01 -12.25 6.47
N ILE A 137 -8.45 -13.33 5.92
CA ILE A 137 -9.23 -14.40 5.27
C ILE A 137 -9.68 -15.35 6.37
N PRO A 138 -10.99 -15.45 6.66
CA PRO A 138 -11.48 -16.35 7.68
C PRO A 138 -11.07 -17.79 7.31
N LYS A 139 -10.27 -18.42 8.15
CA LYS A 139 -10.15 -19.88 8.10
C LYS A 139 -11.42 -20.42 8.75
N ASN A 140 -11.92 -21.59 8.34
CA ASN A 140 -13.09 -22.29 8.92
C ASN A 140 -12.91 -22.68 10.42
N SER A 141 -12.07 -21.96 11.15
CA SER A 141 -11.81 -22.06 12.56
C SER A 141 -12.95 -21.40 13.33
N ILE A 142 -13.69 -22.26 14.03
CA ILE A 142 -14.67 -21.92 15.08
C ILE A 142 -14.03 -21.07 16.21
N ALA A 143 -12.71 -20.92 16.24
CA ALA A 143 -11.95 -20.58 17.45
C ALA A 143 -11.89 -19.09 17.83
N ASN A 144 -12.34 -18.12 17.02
CA ASN A 144 -12.40 -16.72 17.49
C ASN A 144 -13.45 -15.86 16.81
N LYS A 145 -14.69 -15.92 17.30
CA LYS A 145 -15.84 -15.12 16.81
C LYS A 145 -15.57 -13.61 16.83
N ILE A 146 -14.78 -13.11 17.78
CA ILE A 146 -14.45 -11.67 17.88
C ILE A 146 -13.49 -11.28 16.76
N GLN A 147 -12.42 -12.07 16.54
CA GLN A 147 -11.46 -11.83 15.46
C GLN A 147 -12.14 -11.84 14.09
N ASN A 148 -13.09 -12.75 13.86
CA ASN A 148 -13.84 -12.78 12.60
C ASN A 148 -14.66 -11.50 12.39
N LYS A 149 -15.30 -10.97 13.44
CA LYS A 149 -16.00 -9.66 13.35
C LYS A 149 -15.05 -8.50 13.06
N ILE A 150 -13.83 -8.52 13.63
CA ILE A 150 -12.79 -7.53 13.32
C ILE A 150 -12.39 -7.62 11.84
N PHE A 151 -12.23 -8.84 11.32
CA PHE A 151 -11.92 -9.07 9.90
C PHE A 151 -13.06 -8.62 8.99
N ASP A 152 -14.31 -8.93 9.33
CA ASP A 152 -15.48 -8.44 8.58
C ASP A 152 -15.54 -6.90 8.56
N PHE A 153 -15.13 -6.26 9.65
CA PHE A 153 -15.00 -4.82 9.72
C PHE A 153 -13.85 -4.31 8.83
N ALA A 154 -12.68 -4.95 8.86
CA ALA A 154 -11.54 -4.63 8.01
C ALA A 154 -11.89 -4.67 6.51
N VAL A 155 -12.65 -5.69 6.07
CA VAL A 155 -13.12 -5.79 4.68
C VAL A 155 -13.95 -4.56 4.27
N LYS A 156 -14.78 -4.04 5.17
CA LYS A 156 -15.61 -2.85 4.91
C LYS A 156 -14.80 -1.56 4.89
N MET A 157 -13.70 -1.51 5.64
CA MET A 157 -12.82 -0.34 5.69
C MET A 157 -12.03 -0.16 4.38
N LYS A 158 -11.80 -1.24 3.63
CA LYS A 158 -11.08 -1.23 2.34
C LYS A 158 -9.67 -0.62 2.41
N ASN A 159 -8.97 -0.83 3.53
CA ASN A 159 -7.57 -0.41 3.67
C ASN A 159 -6.69 -1.10 2.63
N LEU A 160 -5.68 -0.38 2.15
CA LEU A 160 -4.63 -0.88 1.28
C LEU A 160 -3.31 -0.88 2.04
N ILE A 161 -2.83 -2.08 2.39
CA ILE A 161 -1.54 -2.28 3.04
C ILE A 161 -0.51 -2.56 1.95
N TYR A 162 0.60 -1.83 1.92
CA TYR A 162 1.59 -2.01 0.86
C TYR A 162 2.83 -2.74 1.34
N VAL A 163 3.36 -3.64 0.53
CA VAL A 163 4.72 -4.19 0.68
C VAL A 163 5.54 -3.71 -0.51
N ILE A 164 6.48 -2.81 -0.23
CA ILE A 164 7.41 -2.23 -1.21
C ILE A 164 8.68 -3.08 -1.17
N VAL A 165 9.10 -3.60 -2.33
CA VAL A 165 10.19 -4.57 -2.45
C VAL A 165 11.24 -4.06 -3.42
N ASP A 166 12.49 -4.05 -2.96
CA ASP A 166 13.65 -3.96 -3.83
C ASP A 166 13.96 -5.34 -4.42
N ASN A 167 13.83 -5.47 -5.75
CA ASN A 167 13.87 -6.77 -6.41
C ASN A 167 15.26 -7.42 -6.41
N ASP A 168 16.30 -6.62 -6.24
CA ASP A 168 17.69 -7.08 -6.23
C ASP A 168 18.02 -7.74 -4.90
N THR A 169 17.87 -6.99 -3.81
CA THR A 169 18.21 -7.45 -2.46
C THR A 169 17.13 -8.30 -1.79
N LYS A 170 15.90 -8.28 -2.32
CA LYS A 170 14.67 -8.82 -1.70
C LYS A 170 14.32 -8.16 -0.37
N GLU A 171 14.94 -7.03 -0.03
CA GLU A 171 14.53 -6.22 1.11
C GLU A 171 13.17 -5.58 0.85
N CYS A 172 12.33 -5.56 1.88
CA CYS A 172 11.02 -4.97 1.80
C CYS A 172 10.65 -4.12 3.02
N ILE A 173 9.77 -3.16 2.79
CA ILE A 173 9.13 -2.34 3.82
C ILE A 173 7.62 -2.46 3.67
N VAL A 174 6.93 -2.58 4.81
CA VAL A 174 5.47 -2.54 4.85
C VAL A 174 4.97 -1.13 5.18
N VAL A 175 3.94 -0.66 4.49
CA VAL A 175 3.26 0.62 4.75
C VAL A 175 1.90 0.31 5.35
N ASP A 176 1.60 0.93 6.51
CA ASP A 176 0.33 0.82 7.23
C ASP A 176 -0.05 -0.62 7.60
N ALA A 177 0.89 -1.35 8.22
CA ALA A 177 0.66 -2.72 8.66
C ALA A 177 -0.39 -2.81 9.77
N CYS A 178 -1.58 -3.28 9.42
CA CYS A 178 -2.75 -3.35 10.30
C CYS A 178 -3.64 -4.57 9.99
N TRP A 179 -4.63 -4.80 10.86
CA TRP A 179 -5.68 -5.82 10.81
C TRP A 179 -5.23 -7.27 11.01
N ASP A 180 -4.29 -7.77 10.22
CA ASP A 180 -3.84 -9.17 10.24
C ASP A 180 -2.32 -9.27 10.02
N VAL A 181 -1.57 -8.98 11.09
CA VAL A 181 -0.09 -9.03 11.08
C VAL A 181 0.43 -10.43 10.75
N ASP A 182 -0.26 -11.50 11.17
CA ASP A 182 0.14 -12.86 10.84
C ASP A 182 0.00 -13.15 9.33
N GLY A 183 -1.09 -12.68 8.71
CA GLY A 183 -1.28 -12.73 7.26
C GLY A 183 -0.21 -11.95 6.50
N ILE A 184 0.14 -10.74 6.96
CA ILE A 184 1.22 -9.93 6.37
C ILE A 184 2.56 -10.66 6.48
N ILE A 185 2.91 -11.20 7.66
CA ILE A 185 4.16 -11.94 7.87
C ILE A 185 4.20 -13.19 7.00
N LYS A 186 3.08 -13.93 6.90
CA LYS A 186 2.98 -15.09 6.02
C LYS A 186 3.22 -14.70 4.57
N PHE A 187 2.60 -13.63 4.09
CA PHE A 187 2.79 -13.12 2.74
C PHE A 187 4.27 -12.85 2.42
N ILE A 188 4.98 -12.20 3.35
CA ILE A 188 6.41 -11.88 3.24
C ILE A 188 7.26 -13.17 3.20
N LYS A 189 6.99 -14.12 4.12
CA LYS A 189 7.71 -15.39 4.22
C LYS A 189 7.52 -16.28 3.00
N ASP A 190 6.29 -16.45 2.53
CA ASP A 190 5.95 -17.29 1.37
C ASP A 190 6.63 -16.78 0.07
N ARG A 191 7.08 -15.53 0.04
CA ARG A 191 7.81 -14.90 -1.08
C ARG A 191 9.30 -14.73 -0.84
N HIS A 192 9.83 -15.27 0.26
CA HIS A 192 11.24 -15.17 0.63
C HIS A 192 11.76 -13.72 0.69
N LEU A 193 10.93 -12.79 1.17
CA LEU A 193 11.28 -11.37 1.29
C LEU A 193 11.89 -11.08 2.68
N LYS A 194 12.78 -10.10 2.74
CA LYS A 194 13.45 -9.65 3.97
C LYS A 194 12.83 -8.34 4.46
N LEU A 195 11.96 -8.41 5.47
CA LEU A 195 11.36 -7.21 6.07
C LEU A 195 12.39 -6.40 6.87
N VAL A 196 12.63 -5.15 6.46
CA VAL A 196 13.64 -4.26 7.07
C VAL A 196 13.06 -3.00 7.72
N GLY A 197 11.80 -2.68 7.46
CA GLY A 197 11.12 -1.56 8.12
C GLY A 197 9.60 -1.57 7.98
N ALA A 198 8.94 -0.75 8.79
CA ALA A 198 7.53 -0.44 8.68
C ALA A 198 7.34 1.08 8.59
N ILE A 199 6.44 1.55 7.73
CA ILE A 199 6.10 2.96 7.56
C ILE A 199 4.66 3.16 8.02
N VAL A 200 4.43 4.27 8.72
CA VAL A 200 3.10 4.75 9.07
C VAL A 200 2.82 6.03 8.30
N THR A 201 1.78 6.03 7.46
CA THR A 201 1.34 7.24 6.76
C THR A 201 0.69 8.22 7.72
N HIS A 202 -0.11 7.72 8.67
CA HIS A 202 -0.75 8.51 9.72
C HIS A 202 -1.24 7.64 10.89
N HIS A 203 -1.59 8.26 12.02
CA HIS A 203 -1.79 7.58 13.30
C HIS A 203 -3.12 6.80 13.50
N HIS A 204 -4.04 6.75 12.52
CA HIS A 204 -5.33 6.12 12.77
C HIS A 204 -5.21 4.61 13.01
N PHE A 205 -6.13 4.09 13.83
CA PHE A 205 -6.09 2.71 14.34
C PHE A 205 -6.14 1.65 13.23
N ASP A 206 -6.78 1.96 12.12
CA ASP A 206 -6.90 1.12 10.94
C ASP A 206 -5.69 1.19 10.01
N HIS A 207 -4.64 1.95 10.37
CA HIS A 207 -3.34 1.99 9.70
C HIS A 207 -2.20 1.52 10.61
N VAL A 208 -2.30 1.77 11.91
CA VAL A 208 -1.24 1.42 12.88
C VAL A 208 -1.62 0.30 13.84
N GLY A 209 -2.88 -0.14 13.84
CA GLY A 209 -3.43 -1.00 14.88
C GLY A 209 -3.68 -0.27 16.20
N GLY A 210 -4.02 -1.02 17.24
CA GLY A 210 -4.33 -0.50 18.57
C GLY A 210 -5.82 -0.50 18.89
N LYS A 211 -6.23 0.33 19.85
CA LYS A 211 -7.63 0.42 20.26
C LYS A 211 -8.43 1.26 19.26
N PRO A 212 -9.60 0.78 18.78
CA PRO A 212 -10.45 1.57 17.90
C PRO A 212 -11.00 2.81 18.64
N PRO A 213 -11.42 3.86 17.92
CA PRO A 213 -11.98 5.07 18.53
C PRO A 213 -13.37 4.81 19.15
N PRO A 214 -13.89 5.75 19.97
CA PRO A 214 -15.26 5.70 20.46
C PRO A 214 -16.31 5.49 19.36
N PRO A 215 -17.40 4.75 19.64
CA PRO A 215 -17.74 4.12 20.93
C PRO A 215 -17.02 2.77 21.15
N PHE A 216 -16.26 2.27 20.17
CA PHE A 216 -15.67 0.94 20.22
C PHE A 216 -14.45 0.82 21.14
N ASN A 217 -13.87 1.95 21.58
CA ASN A 217 -12.75 1.99 22.52
C ASN A 217 -13.06 1.39 23.91
N GLN A 218 -14.33 1.24 24.26
CA GLN A 218 -14.79 0.61 25.51
C GLN A 218 -14.80 -0.92 25.42
N LEU A 219 -14.83 -1.47 24.21
CA LEU A 219 -14.79 -2.91 24.01
C LEU A 219 -13.34 -3.40 24.21
N PRO A 220 -13.12 -4.62 24.73
CA PRO A 220 -11.79 -5.22 24.86
C PRO A 220 -11.26 -5.71 23.49
N ILE A 221 -11.44 -4.90 22.44
CA ILE A 221 -11.04 -5.17 21.07
C ILE A 221 -9.77 -4.38 20.78
N LYS A 222 -8.76 -5.08 20.26
CA LYS A 222 -7.51 -4.48 19.78
C LYS A 222 -7.27 -4.92 18.34
N VAL A 223 -7.09 -3.96 17.45
CA VAL A 223 -6.72 -4.22 16.06
C VAL A 223 -5.22 -4.51 16.03
N SER A 224 -4.85 -5.64 15.41
CA SER A 224 -3.42 -5.96 15.26
C SER A 224 -2.76 -4.97 14.30
N GLY A 225 -1.48 -4.66 14.51
CA GLY A 225 -0.78 -3.75 13.60
C GLY A 225 0.68 -3.51 13.93
N LEU A 226 1.10 -2.25 13.94
CA LEU A 226 2.50 -1.86 14.11
C LEU A 226 3.11 -2.45 15.40
N CYS A 227 2.36 -2.42 16.50
CA CYS A 227 2.85 -2.93 17.78
C CYS A 227 3.18 -4.43 17.72
N ASP A 228 2.27 -5.24 17.17
CA ASP A 228 2.47 -6.68 17.04
C ASP A 228 3.64 -6.98 16.09
N LEU A 229 3.74 -6.24 14.98
CA LEU A 229 4.84 -6.38 14.03
C LEU A 229 6.20 -6.08 14.69
N LEU A 230 6.32 -4.99 15.44
CA LEU A 230 7.57 -4.62 16.14
C LEU A 230 7.95 -5.62 17.24
N LYS A 231 6.96 -6.24 17.91
CA LYS A 231 7.20 -7.34 18.87
C LYS A 231 7.74 -8.59 18.17
N ARG A 232 7.30 -8.88 16.93
CA ARG A 232 7.75 -10.08 16.20
C ARG A 232 9.10 -9.92 15.52
N PHE A 233 9.52 -8.68 15.25
CA PHE A 233 10.82 -8.39 14.65
C PHE A 233 11.61 -7.41 15.53
N PRO A 234 12.40 -7.89 16.51
CA PRO A 234 13.06 -7.03 17.50
C PRO A 234 14.03 -5.97 16.95
N LYS A 235 14.51 -6.15 15.72
CA LYS A 235 15.42 -5.20 15.04
C LYS A 235 14.69 -4.25 14.07
N LEU A 236 13.39 -4.45 13.86
CA LEU A 236 12.61 -3.68 12.90
C LEU A 236 12.41 -2.24 13.36
N LYS A 237 12.57 -1.30 12.42
CA LYS A 237 12.34 0.14 12.64
C LYS A 237 10.98 0.56 12.09
N ALA A 238 10.31 1.46 12.80
CA ALA A 238 9.07 2.10 12.39
C ALA A 238 9.33 3.56 12.02
N TYR A 239 8.94 3.98 10.83
CA TYR A 239 9.16 5.32 10.29
C TYR A 239 7.85 6.12 10.38
N ILE A 240 7.83 7.14 11.23
CA ILE A 240 6.61 7.87 11.60
C ILE A 240 6.89 9.36 11.61
N HIS A 241 5.98 10.17 11.08
CA HIS A 241 6.14 11.61 11.14
C HIS A 241 6.13 12.09 12.60
N PRO A 242 7.02 13.04 13.00
CA PRO A 242 7.13 13.47 14.40
C PRO A 242 5.82 13.87 15.08
N LEU A 243 4.92 14.54 14.34
CA LEU A 243 3.63 15.01 14.87
C LEU A 243 2.63 13.87 15.16
N ASP A 244 2.80 12.70 14.54
CA ASP A 244 1.91 11.56 14.73
C ASP A 244 2.41 10.57 15.80
N ILE A 245 3.70 10.62 16.16
CA ILE A 245 4.29 9.73 17.18
C ILE A 245 3.50 9.75 18.50
N PRO A 246 3.12 10.90 19.09
CA PRO A 246 2.37 10.90 20.35
C PRO A 246 1.03 10.17 20.25
N TYR A 247 0.34 10.29 19.10
CA TYR A 247 -0.94 9.63 18.86
C TYR A 247 -0.77 8.12 18.65
N VAL A 248 0.28 7.70 17.94
CA VAL A 248 0.63 6.27 17.79
C VAL A 248 0.95 5.64 19.14
N LEU A 249 1.76 6.31 19.98
CA LEU A 249 2.09 5.85 21.33
C LEU A 249 0.85 5.81 22.23
N LYS A 250 -0.07 6.77 22.11
CA LYS A 250 -1.33 6.76 22.86
C LYS A 250 -2.22 5.57 22.45
N ALA A 251 -2.30 5.25 21.17
CA ALA A 251 -3.06 4.10 20.67
C ALA A 251 -2.39 2.76 20.98
N ASN A 252 -1.05 2.77 21.14
CA ASN A 252 -0.21 1.60 21.40
C ASN A 252 0.81 1.89 22.53
N PRO A 253 0.37 1.98 23.80
CA PRO A 253 1.23 2.40 24.92
C PRO A 253 2.48 1.53 25.11
N GLU A 254 2.40 0.26 24.72
CA GLU A 254 3.47 -0.74 24.73
C GLU A 254 4.67 -0.37 23.84
N LEU A 255 4.53 0.63 22.96
CA LEU A 255 5.60 1.13 22.11
C LEU A 255 6.45 2.22 22.77
N SER A 256 6.07 2.71 23.95
CA SER A 256 6.73 3.86 24.60
C SER A 256 8.21 3.61 24.85
N ASP A 257 8.58 2.40 25.28
CA ASP A 257 9.96 2.01 25.57
C ASP A 257 10.84 1.89 24.31
N LEU A 258 10.21 1.87 23.12
CA LEU A 258 10.90 1.77 21.83
C LEU A 258 11.22 3.14 21.22
N PHE A 259 10.79 4.23 21.85
CA PHE A 259 11.05 5.60 21.42
C PHE A 259 11.97 6.31 22.41
N THR A 260 13.12 6.78 21.94
CA THR A 260 13.96 7.72 22.69
C THR A 260 13.60 9.14 22.25
N SER A 261 13.29 10.04 23.20
CA SER A 261 12.82 11.39 22.89
C SER A 261 13.82 12.15 22.00
N ILE A 262 13.29 12.92 21.05
CA ILE A 262 14.09 13.84 20.23
C ILE A 262 13.97 15.25 20.80
N PRO A 263 15.08 15.95 21.09
CA PRO A 263 15.04 17.35 21.47
C PRO A 263 14.34 18.20 20.40
N LEU A 264 13.35 19.01 20.79
CA LEU A 264 12.59 19.89 19.88
C LEU A 264 13.51 20.80 19.05
N SER A 265 14.68 21.18 19.57
CA SER A 265 15.69 21.98 18.86
C SER A 265 16.19 21.35 17.56
N LYS A 266 16.11 20.01 17.41
CA LYS A 266 16.49 19.28 16.19
C LYS A 266 15.33 19.09 15.21
N LEU A 267 14.09 19.32 15.65
CA LEU A 267 12.90 19.29 14.79
C LEU A 267 12.72 20.69 14.17
N LYS A 268 13.13 20.88 12.91
CA LYS A 268 12.84 22.12 12.13
C LYS A 268 11.34 22.24 11.79
N ILE A 269 10.47 22.19 12.80
CA ILE A 269 9.02 22.37 12.68
C ILE A 269 8.73 23.86 12.93
N ARG A 270 8.08 24.55 11.97
CA ARG A 270 7.76 25.98 12.13
C ARG A 270 6.77 26.16 13.29
N ASN A 271 7.09 27.04 14.24
CA ASN A 271 6.34 27.35 15.47
C ASN A 271 4.80 27.52 15.31
N ARG A 272 4.30 27.88 14.12
CA ARG A 272 2.84 27.98 13.88
C ARG A 272 2.09 26.63 13.80
N GLN A 273 2.80 25.50 13.67
CA GLN A 273 2.18 24.16 13.68
C GLN A 273 2.11 23.53 15.09
N LEU A 274 2.72 24.15 16.10
CA LEU A 274 2.74 23.65 17.48
C LEU A 274 1.56 24.14 18.34
N HIS A 275 0.70 25.03 17.83
CA HIS A 275 -0.38 25.64 18.61
C HIS A 275 -1.54 24.71 18.99
N PHE A 276 -1.60 23.48 18.47
CA PHE A 276 -2.66 22.50 18.77
C PHE A 276 -2.19 21.28 19.57
N CYS A 277 -0.87 21.12 19.75
CA CYS A 277 -0.35 20.19 20.75
C CYS A 277 -0.59 20.82 22.12
N ASN A 278 -1.58 20.30 22.85
CA ASN A 278 -1.87 20.67 24.23
C ASN A 278 -0.53 20.77 25.00
N ALA A 279 -0.20 21.95 25.54
CA ALA A 279 1.12 22.24 26.12
C ALA A 279 1.52 21.25 27.23
N ASN A 280 0.52 20.59 27.84
CA ASN A 280 0.69 19.53 28.85
C ASN A 280 1.15 18.17 28.30
N PHE A 281 1.15 17.94 26.98
CA PHE A 281 1.61 16.67 26.37
C PHE A 281 3.03 16.77 25.82
N ILE A 282 3.43 17.97 25.35
CA ILE A 282 4.84 18.28 25.08
C ILE A 282 5.65 18.21 26.38
N SER A 283 5.09 18.65 27.51
CA SER A 283 5.74 18.48 28.81
C SER A 283 5.93 17.01 29.21
N LEU A 284 5.09 16.08 28.73
CA LEU A 284 5.24 14.65 29.00
C LEU A 284 6.41 14.01 28.22
N ILE A 285 6.73 14.53 27.04
CA ILE A 285 7.95 14.18 26.27
C ILE A 285 9.21 14.78 26.94
N ILE A 286 9.04 15.86 27.72
CA ILE A 286 10.14 16.62 28.34
C ILE A 286 10.42 16.20 29.79
N ASN A 287 9.42 15.80 30.59
CA ASN A 287 9.55 15.68 32.05
C ASN A 287 9.71 14.26 32.62
N SER A 288 9.56 13.18 31.84
CA SER A 288 9.78 11.82 32.38
C SER A 288 11.25 11.37 32.42
N THR A 289 12.20 12.23 32.03
CA THR A 289 13.63 11.87 31.95
C THR A 289 14.55 12.65 32.89
N PHE A 290 14.02 13.52 33.77
CA PHE A 290 14.86 14.34 34.65
C PHE A 290 14.81 14.02 36.15
N ASN A 291 14.13 12.96 36.58
CA ASN A 291 14.13 12.53 37.98
C ASN A 291 14.38 11.02 38.14
N SER A 292 15.56 10.57 37.72
CA SER A 292 16.28 9.48 38.40
C SER A 292 17.71 9.42 37.88
N SER A 293 18.61 10.07 38.59
CA SER A 293 20.04 9.81 38.54
C SER A 293 20.31 8.37 39.00
N SER A 294 20.25 7.42 38.08
CA SER A 294 20.98 6.13 38.13
C SER A 294 20.75 5.35 36.82
N ALA A 295 21.85 4.89 36.22
CA ALA A 295 21.94 3.94 35.10
C ALA A 295 21.65 4.47 33.66
N LEU A 296 22.46 5.40 33.16
CA LEU A 296 22.76 5.47 31.71
C LEU A 296 23.87 4.46 31.37
N SER A 297 23.52 3.20 31.14
CA SER A 297 24.47 2.23 30.57
C SER A 297 23.80 1.09 29.79
N ASN A 298 22.65 1.34 29.17
CA ASN A 298 22.05 0.39 28.21
C ASN A 298 21.01 1.07 27.29
N THR A 299 21.44 1.96 26.40
CA THR A 299 20.50 2.61 25.46
C THR A 299 20.42 1.83 24.16
N ASN A 300 19.49 0.87 24.08
CA ASN A 300 19.07 0.34 22.79
C ASN A 300 18.65 1.50 21.87
N PRO A 301 19.09 1.53 20.60
CA PRO A 301 18.75 2.63 19.70
C PRO A 301 17.23 2.66 19.45
N SER A 302 16.65 3.87 19.45
CA SER A 302 15.22 4.09 19.16
C SER A 302 14.79 3.32 17.91
N ARG A 303 13.71 2.56 18.03
CA ARG A 303 13.13 1.81 16.91
C ARG A 303 12.02 2.57 16.23
N ILE A 304 11.45 3.59 16.86
CA ILE A 304 10.63 4.59 16.19
C ILE A 304 11.56 5.69 15.66
N ILE A 305 11.59 5.83 14.34
CA ILE A 305 12.44 6.75 13.58
C ILE A 305 11.58 7.91 13.07
N PRO A 306 11.81 9.13 13.53
CA PRO A 306 11.01 10.26 13.10
C PRO A 306 11.36 10.69 11.67
N THR A 307 10.34 10.85 10.83
CA THR A 307 10.49 11.19 9.40
C THR A 307 9.99 12.60 9.10
N PRO A 308 10.78 13.65 9.36
CA PRO A 308 10.41 15.01 8.98
C PRO A 308 10.33 15.16 7.45
N HIS A 309 9.77 16.29 6.99
CA HIS A 309 9.67 16.58 5.57
C HIS A 309 11.04 16.48 4.85
N ASN A 310 11.05 15.77 3.71
CA ASN A 310 12.22 15.40 2.91
C ASN A 310 13.24 14.48 3.60
N PHE A 311 12.88 13.82 4.70
CA PHE A 311 13.64 12.66 5.17
C PHE A 311 13.74 11.62 4.04
N THR A 312 14.89 10.97 3.91
CA THR A 312 15.13 9.96 2.89
C THR A 312 15.56 8.65 3.52
N LEU A 313 15.20 7.54 2.87
CA LEU A 313 15.55 6.18 3.27
C LEU A 313 15.84 5.36 2.02
N SER A 314 16.99 4.69 1.99
CA SER A 314 17.26 3.67 0.95
C SER A 314 16.71 2.33 1.39
N LEU A 315 16.14 1.58 0.45
CA LEU A 315 15.68 0.21 0.59
C LEU A 315 16.40 -0.62 -0.47
N GLY A 316 17.22 -1.58 -0.03
CA GLY A 316 18.09 -2.31 -0.94
C GLY A 316 18.99 -1.38 -1.78
N ASN A 317 19.16 -1.73 -3.05
CA ASN A 317 20.13 -1.07 -3.94
C ASN A 317 19.48 -0.04 -4.89
N PHE A 318 18.21 -0.21 -5.25
CA PHE A 318 17.56 0.56 -6.32
C PHE A 318 16.36 1.39 -5.87
N THR A 319 16.00 1.31 -4.59
CA THR A 319 14.76 1.93 -4.10
C THR A 319 15.07 3.05 -3.10
N LEU A 320 14.78 4.30 -3.47
CA LEU A 320 14.89 5.49 -2.63
C LEU A 320 13.49 5.98 -2.24
N LEU A 321 13.26 6.12 -0.94
CA LEU A 321 12.03 6.63 -0.36
C LEU A 321 12.28 8.05 0.16
N ARG A 322 11.44 9.00 -0.24
CA ARG A 322 11.43 10.38 0.27
C ARG A 322 10.11 10.69 0.94
N PHE A 323 10.16 11.13 2.19
CA PHE A 323 8.99 11.35 3.03
C PHE A 323 8.52 12.80 2.92
N LEU A 324 7.29 13.00 2.48
CA LEU A 324 6.66 14.29 2.32
C LEU A 324 5.66 14.48 3.46
N HIS A 325 5.90 15.44 4.36
CA HIS A 325 4.85 15.89 5.27
C HIS A 325 3.63 16.39 4.48
N THR A 326 2.46 15.79 4.68
CA THR A 326 1.22 16.07 3.95
C THR A 326 0.03 16.22 4.91
N PRO A 327 0.04 17.24 5.78
CA PRO A 327 -0.99 17.42 6.80
C PRO A 327 -2.35 17.76 6.17
N GLY A 328 -3.40 17.39 6.89
CA GLY A 328 -4.77 17.71 6.54
C GLY A 328 -5.74 16.69 7.12
N HIS A 329 -5.48 15.41 6.91
CA HIS A 329 -6.27 14.33 7.51
C HIS A 329 -5.91 14.14 8.98
N THR A 330 -4.61 14.12 9.27
CA THR A 330 -4.03 14.29 10.60
C THR A 330 -2.93 15.36 10.54
N GLU A 331 -2.41 15.79 11.69
CA GLU A 331 -1.33 16.78 11.75
C GLU A 331 0.00 16.23 11.21
N GLY A 332 0.28 14.95 11.45
CA GLY A 332 1.49 14.27 10.99
C GLY A 332 1.31 13.39 9.76
N SER A 333 0.15 13.41 9.09
CA SER A 333 -0.03 12.71 7.81
C SER A 333 1.16 12.96 6.89
N GLN A 334 1.71 11.88 6.35
CA GLN A 334 2.85 11.91 5.43
C GLN A 334 2.60 11.02 4.22
N SER A 335 3.15 11.44 3.09
CA SER A 335 3.18 10.67 1.85
C SER A 335 4.61 10.24 1.53
N ILE A 336 4.78 9.08 0.91
CA ILE A 336 6.09 8.49 0.63
C ILE A 336 6.27 8.44 -0.87
N LEU A 337 7.23 9.22 -1.37
CA LEU A 337 7.59 9.26 -2.78
C LEU A 337 8.76 8.30 -3.01
N VAL A 338 8.52 7.27 -3.81
CA VAL A 338 9.49 6.21 -4.14
C VAL A 338 10.00 6.45 -5.54
N ASN A 339 11.33 6.50 -5.66
CA ASN A 339 12.06 6.72 -6.92
C ASN A 339 11.52 7.90 -7.74
N GLU A 340 11.02 8.95 -7.06
CA GLU A 340 10.42 10.15 -7.67
C GLU A 340 9.24 9.86 -8.63
N THR A 341 8.66 8.66 -8.60
CA THR A 341 7.69 8.19 -9.60
C THR A 341 6.44 7.56 -9.00
N ARG A 342 6.51 7.00 -7.78
CA ARG A 342 5.38 6.36 -7.08
C ARG A 342 5.13 7.05 -5.75
N LEU A 343 3.90 7.42 -5.46
CA LEU A 343 3.55 8.18 -4.26
C LEU A 343 2.50 7.44 -3.43
N PHE A 344 2.88 6.98 -2.25
CA PHE A 344 1.97 6.41 -1.26
C PHE A 344 1.42 7.54 -0.40
N THR A 345 0.12 7.78 -0.41
CA THR A 345 -0.48 9.01 0.14
C THR A 345 -1.22 8.82 1.46
N GLY A 346 -1.42 7.57 1.88
CA GLY A 346 -2.37 7.23 2.92
C GLY A 346 -3.71 7.94 2.64
N ASP A 347 -4.21 8.62 3.65
CA ASP A 347 -5.50 9.31 3.59
C ASP A 347 -5.41 10.77 3.15
N THR A 348 -4.22 11.23 2.77
CA THR A 348 -4.04 12.60 2.26
C THR A 348 -4.74 12.77 0.91
N LEU A 349 -4.56 11.80 0.01
CA LEU A 349 -5.10 11.82 -1.34
C LEU A 349 -5.50 10.39 -1.71
N MET A 350 -6.76 10.24 -2.07
CA MET A 350 -7.32 9.00 -2.59
C MET A 350 -7.89 9.23 -4.00
N CYS A 351 -8.28 8.17 -4.68
CA CYS A 351 -8.83 8.25 -6.04
C CYS A 351 -10.13 9.07 -6.05
N GLY A 352 -10.04 10.32 -6.52
CA GLY A 352 -11.18 11.24 -6.55
C GLY A 352 -11.67 11.78 -5.19
N CYS A 353 -11.01 11.47 -4.08
CA CYS A 353 -11.41 11.92 -2.73
C CYS A 353 -10.20 12.13 -1.79
N VAL A 354 -10.48 12.50 -0.53
CA VAL A 354 -9.49 12.61 0.56
C VAL A 354 -10.05 12.01 1.84
N GLY A 355 -9.17 11.73 2.80
CA GLY A 355 -9.57 11.29 4.13
C GLY A 355 -10.40 12.34 4.84
N ARG A 356 -11.19 11.88 5.82
CA ARG A 356 -12.05 12.75 6.62
C ARG A 356 -11.23 13.80 7.39
N LEU A 357 -11.84 14.95 7.68
CA LEU A 357 -11.14 16.12 8.23
C LEU A 357 -11.73 16.58 9.58
N ASP A 358 -12.69 15.82 10.10
CA ASP A 358 -13.50 16.14 11.28
C ASP A 358 -13.05 15.39 12.54
N LEU A 359 -12.06 14.50 12.43
CA LEU A 359 -11.40 13.87 13.59
C LEU A 359 -10.30 14.78 14.16
N PRO A 360 -9.89 14.58 15.43
CA PRO A 360 -8.78 15.32 16.02
C PRO A 360 -7.53 15.29 15.15
N GLY A 361 -6.96 16.47 14.90
CA GLY A 361 -5.82 16.68 14.00
C GLY A 361 -6.19 16.95 12.53
N GLY A 362 -7.46 16.81 12.15
CA GLY A 362 -7.97 17.17 10.83
C GLY A 362 -8.03 18.68 10.61
N ASP A 363 -7.58 19.14 9.44
CA ASP A 363 -7.54 20.57 9.06
C ASP A 363 -7.77 20.75 7.55
N SER A 364 -8.93 21.30 7.20
CA SER A 364 -9.31 21.55 5.81
C SER A 364 -8.46 22.61 5.09
N LYS A 365 -7.90 23.60 5.81
CA LYS A 365 -7.01 24.62 5.24
C LYS A 365 -5.65 23.99 4.93
N GLN A 366 -5.13 23.16 5.83
CA GLN A 366 -3.89 22.41 5.59
C GLN A 366 -4.07 21.39 4.47
N MET A 367 -5.17 20.63 4.45
CA MET A 367 -5.48 19.70 3.36
C MET A 367 -5.47 20.40 1.99
N LYS A 368 -6.19 21.53 1.86
CA LYS A 368 -6.20 22.33 0.63
C LYS A 368 -4.81 22.81 0.22
N LYS A 369 -3.99 23.24 1.18
CA LYS A 369 -2.60 23.68 0.93
C LYS A 369 -1.74 22.51 0.49
N THR A 370 -1.84 21.36 1.14
CA THR A 370 -1.13 20.12 0.82
C THR A 370 -1.46 19.66 -0.60
N LEU A 371 -2.73 19.51 -0.93
CA LEU A 371 -3.19 19.10 -2.25
C LEU A 371 -2.75 20.07 -3.34
N ARG A 372 -2.92 21.39 -3.14
CA ARG A 372 -2.63 22.38 -4.18
C ARG A 372 -1.14 22.62 -4.38
N LYS A 373 -0.40 22.84 -3.28
CA LYS A 373 0.99 23.33 -3.35
C LYS A 373 2.03 22.22 -3.27
N ARG A 374 1.74 21.14 -2.53
CA ARG A 374 2.70 20.06 -2.32
C ARG A 374 2.47 18.94 -3.32
N LEU A 375 1.33 18.25 -3.25
CA LEU A 375 1.02 17.16 -4.19
C LEU A 375 0.74 17.70 -5.60
N GLY A 376 0.03 18.82 -5.71
CA GLY A 376 -0.21 19.51 -6.98
C GLY A 376 1.04 20.11 -7.62
N GLY A 377 2.16 20.22 -6.88
CA GLY A 377 3.46 20.63 -7.40
C GLY A 377 4.27 19.49 -8.04
N LEU A 378 3.83 18.24 -7.85
CA LEU A 378 4.51 17.06 -8.38
C LEU A 378 4.21 16.85 -9.88
N ASP A 379 5.09 16.08 -10.54
CA ASP A 379 4.93 15.68 -11.95
C ASP A 379 3.62 14.91 -12.16
N ASN A 380 2.95 15.17 -13.29
CA ASN A 380 1.66 14.57 -13.62
C ASN A 380 1.72 13.04 -13.83
N LYS A 381 2.90 12.50 -14.17
CA LYS A 381 3.14 11.08 -14.40
C LYS A 381 3.30 10.27 -13.11
N ILE A 382 3.48 10.94 -11.96
CA ILE A 382 3.60 10.24 -10.67
C ILE A 382 2.32 9.47 -10.40
N VAL A 383 2.48 8.16 -10.20
CA VAL A 383 1.41 7.22 -9.86
C VAL A 383 1.18 7.28 -8.37
N VAL A 384 -0.08 7.38 -7.96
CA VAL A 384 -0.51 7.51 -6.57
C VAL A 384 -1.12 6.19 -6.10
N TYR A 385 -0.70 5.74 -4.92
CA TYR A 385 -1.19 4.58 -4.19
C TYR A 385 -1.86 5.05 -2.88
N PRO A 386 -3.21 4.97 -2.77
CA PRO A 386 -3.96 5.55 -1.66
C PRO A 386 -3.99 4.65 -0.41
N GLY A 387 -4.42 5.19 0.73
CA GLY A 387 -4.62 4.40 1.96
C GLY A 387 -5.84 3.47 1.92
N HIS A 388 -6.85 3.81 1.13
CA HIS A 388 -8.08 3.02 0.95
C HIS A 388 -8.56 2.95 -0.51
N ASP A 389 -9.26 1.87 -0.85
CA ASP A 389 -9.88 1.63 -2.15
C ASP A 389 -11.36 2.09 -2.21
N TYR A 390 -11.61 3.37 -1.97
CA TYR A 390 -12.96 3.94 -2.12
C TYR A 390 -13.30 4.33 -3.56
N GLY A 391 -12.29 4.53 -4.41
CA GLY A 391 -12.46 4.91 -5.81
C GLY A 391 -11.45 4.27 -6.76
N GLY A 392 -10.71 3.25 -6.31
CA GLY A 392 -9.62 2.61 -7.05
C GLY A 392 -8.37 2.45 -6.17
N ASP A 393 -7.54 1.46 -6.50
CA ASP A 393 -6.28 1.17 -5.82
C ASP A 393 -5.07 1.94 -6.43
N TRP A 394 -5.32 2.80 -7.42
CA TRP A 394 -4.32 3.68 -8.01
C TRP A 394 -4.94 4.89 -8.73
N THR A 395 -4.18 5.99 -8.83
CA THR A 395 -4.46 7.14 -9.70
C THR A 395 -3.13 7.78 -10.13
N THR A 396 -3.15 8.96 -10.75
CA THR A 396 -1.94 9.77 -10.97
C THR A 396 -2.18 11.21 -10.54
N ILE A 397 -1.10 11.93 -10.24
CA ILE A 397 -1.18 13.38 -9.98
C ILE A 397 -1.87 14.11 -11.16
N GLY A 398 -1.59 13.70 -12.41
CA GLY A 398 -2.24 14.26 -13.59
C GLY A 398 -3.74 13.99 -13.66
N ILE A 399 -4.18 12.76 -13.33
CA ILE A 399 -5.61 12.42 -13.26
C ILE A 399 -6.30 13.24 -12.17
N GLU A 400 -5.70 13.34 -10.98
CA GLU A 400 -6.29 14.09 -9.86
C GLU A 400 -6.31 15.60 -10.10
N LYS A 401 -5.36 16.15 -10.85
CA LYS A 401 -5.39 17.55 -11.32
C LYS A 401 -6.48 17.80 -12.36
N LYS A 402 -6.71 16.85 -13.27
CA LYS A 402 -7.65 17.03 -14.38
C LYS A 402 -9.10 16.73 -14.00
N LYS A 403 -9.33 15.67 -13.24
CA LYS A 403 -10.67 15.13 -12.93
C LYS A 403 -10.94 14.99 -11.44
N GLY A 404 -9.88 14.92 -10.62
CA GLY A 404 -9.99 14.60 -9.20
C GLY A 404 -9.95 15.81 -8.26
N VAL A 405 -9.56 15.56 -7.00
CA VAL A 405 -9.67 16.56 -5.92
C VAL A 405 -8.67 17.70 -6.02
N ILE A 406 -7.49 17.46 -6.59
CA ILE A 406 -6.47 18.51 -6.74
C ILE A 406 -7.00 19.60 -7.68
N GLY A 407 -7.62 19.22 -8.80
CA GLY A 407 -8.19 20.15 -9.77
C GLY A 407 -9.39 20.97 -9.27
N LYS A 408 -10.18 20.40 -8.36
CA LYS A 408 -11.40 21.03 -7.81
C LYS A 408 -11.12 22.18 -6.83
N ILE A 409 -9.89 22.31 -6.33
CA ILE A 409 -9.50 23.39 -5.42
C ILE A 409 -9.27 24.67 -6.24
N LYS A 410 -10.30 25.52 -6.34
CA LYS A 410 -10.24 26.80 -7.07
C LYS A 410 -9.00 27.63 -6.66
N ARG A 411 -8.30 28.18 -7.64
CA ARG A 411 -7.39 29.31 -7.43
C ARG A 411 -8.26 30.51 -7.04
N LYS A 412 -8.29 30.86 -5.75
CA LYS A 412 -8.63 32.24 -5.37
C LYS A 412 -7.51 33.16 -5.82
#